data_AF-A0A7J7KXP5-F1
#
_entry.id   AF-A0A7J7KXP5-F1
#
_cell.length_a   1.000
_cell.length_b   1.000
_cell.length_c   1.000
_cell.angle_alpha   90.00
_cell.angle_beta   90.00
_cell.angle_gamma   90.00
#
_symmetry.space_group_name_H-M   'P 1'
#
loop_
_entity.id
_entity.type
_entity.pdbx_description
1 polymer ?
#
loop_
_entity_poly.entity_id
_entity_poly.type
_entity_poly.pdbx_seq_one_letter_code
_entity_poly.pdbx_strand_id
1 'polypeptide(L)'
;MHLTNWLKQEKRQLTSLEKLELWERLKILSFTRVVLLAWAMTMLCLYIRIQVNILGMHLYVDTARGIRSSHMLKEEAEHIDRHDQQEFLAIADYLTNYGQTTLISNIQAMATKVLNGKQLRDPFNSTTVGETIMKILDIFMGIHHWVTYLVPENVVSYK
;
A
#
# COMPACT_ATOMS: atom_id res chain seq x y z
N MET A 1 17.25 6.04 -4.36
CA MET A 1 18.15 7.19 -4.58
C MET A 1 19.58 6.79 -4.94
N HIS A 2 20.03 5.56 -4.60
CA HIS A 2 21.39 5.09 -4.88
C HIS A 2 21.74 4.92 -6.39
N LEU A 3 20.79 4.44 -7.21
CA LEU A 3 21.01 4.19 -8.65
C LEU A 3 21.20 5.46 -9.49
N THR A 4 20.47 6.54 -9.16
CA THR A 4 20.62 7.85 -9.82
C THR A 4 21.95 8.51 -9.45
N ASN A 5 22.45 8.24 -8.26
CA ASN A 5 23.76 8.69 -7.82
C ASN A 5 24.86 7.89 -8.52
N TRP A 6 24.71 6.57 -8.65
CA TRP A 6 25.61 5.72 -9.46
C TRP A 6 25.71 6.18 -10.93
N LEU A 7 24.57 6.43 -11.58
CA LEU A 7 24.54 7.00 -12.94
C LEU A 7 25.28 8.35 -13.07
N LYS A 8 25.25 9.17 -12.01
CA LYS A 8 25.96 10.46 -11.96
C LYS A 8 27.46 10.30 -11.66
N GLN A 9 27.82 9.34 -10.81
CA GLN A 9 29.18 9.15 -10.29
C GLN A 9 30.07 8.40 -11.29
N GLU A 10 29.48 7.57 -12.15
CA GLU A 10 30.20 6.63 -13.02
C GLU A 10 30.24 7.06 -14.50
N LYS A 11 30.16 8.37 -14.75
CA LYS A 11 30.27 8.95 -16.11
C LYS A 11 31.62 8.64 -16.80
N ARG A 12 32.59 8.05 -16.09
CA ARG A 12 33.96 7.81 -16.58
C ARG A 12 34.28 6.39 -17.06
N GLN A 13 33.50 5.33 -16.78
CA GLN A 13 33.92 3.96 -17.19
C GLN A 13 32.82 2.99 -17.66
N LEU A 14 31.53 3.32 -17.57
CA LEU A 14 30.48 2.42 -18.08
C LEU A 14 30.38 2.44 -19.61
N THR A 15 30.35 1.24 -20.20
CA THR A 15 30.09 0.98 -21.61
C THR A 15 28.68 1.45 -21.98
N SER A 16 28.42 1.80 -23.25
CA SER A 16 27.09 2.25 -23.71
C SER A 16 25.98 1.23 -23.43
N LEU A 17 26.32 -0.06 -23.45
CA LEU A 17 25.42 -1.18 -23.15
C LEU A 17 25.00 -1.24 -21.68
N GLU A 18 25.95 -1.11 -20.75
CA GLU A 18 25.70 -1.15 -19.31
C GLU A 18 24.84 0.04 -18.86
N LYS A 19 25.06 1.22 -19.46
CA LYS A 19 24.19 2.39 -19.25
C LYS A 19 22.77 2.12 -19.67
N LEU A 20 22.56 1.50 -20.84
CA LEU A 20 21.22 1.20 -21.34
C LEU A 20 20.48 0.23 -20.40
N GLU A 21 21.15 -0.84 -19.96
CA GLU A 21 20.57 -1.79 -19.01
C GLU A 21 20.19 -1.11 -17.69
N LEU A 22 21.04 -0.21 -17.19
CA LEU A 22 20.77 0.54 -15.96
C LEU A 22 19.56 1.46 -16.10
N TRP A 23 19.40 2.12 -17.25
CA TRP A 23 18.21 2.93 -17.54
C TRP A 23 16.94 2.08 -17.66
N GLU A 24 17.03 0.90 -18.25
CA GLU A 24 15.92 -0.05 -18.35
C GLU A 24 15.46 -0.52 -16.97
N ARG A 25 16.41 -0.87 -16.08
CA ARG A 25 16.11 -1.18 -14.67
C ARG A 25 15.50 0.01 -13.94
N LEU A 26 16.01 1.22 -14.17
CA LEU A 26 15.51 2.44 -13.53
C LEU A 26 14.07 2.76 -13.97
N LYS A 27 13.74 2.51 -15.25
CA LYS A 27 12.38 2.66 -15.79
C LYS A 27 11.41 1.77 -15.03
N ILE A 28 11.71 0.48 -14.91
CA ILE A 28 10.86 -0.48 -14.18
C ILE A 28 10.67 -0.03 -12.72
N LEU A 29 11.76 0.27 -12.01
CA LEU A 29 11.71 0.69 -10.60
C LEU A 29 10.92 1.98 -10.40
N SER A 30 10.98 2.92 -11.35
CA SER A 30 10.22 4.16 -11.28
C SER A 30 8.72 3.92 -11.38
N PHE A 31 8.29 3.11 -12.36
CA PHE A 31 6.88 2.73 -12.48
C PHE A 31 6.39 1.92 -11.29
N THR A 32 7.17 0.94 -10.82
CA THR A 32 6.85 0.17 -9.60
C THR A 32 6.58 1.09 -8.41
N ARG A 33 7.45 2.09 -8.18
CA ARG A 33 7.28 3.03 -7.06
C ARG A 33 6.02 3.88 -7.21
N VAL A 34 5.76 4.42 -8.40
CA VAL A 34 4.56 5.26 -8.61
C VAL A 34 3.29 4.44 -8.40
N VAL A 35 3.22 3.24 -8.97
CA VAL A 35 2.08 2.33 -8.82
C VAL A 35 1.88 1.92 -7.36
N LEU A 36 2.97 1.51 -6.68
CA LEU A 36 2.95 1.14 -5.27
C LEU A 36 2.42 2.28 -4.40
N LEU A 37 2.94 3.50 -4.58
CA LEU A 37 2.51 4.67 -3.80
C LEU A 37 1.05 5.02 -4.08
N ALA A 38 0.62 5.00 -5.34
CA ALA A 38 -0.76 5.26 -5.71
C ALA A 38 -1.71 4.26 -5.02
N TRP A 39 -1.40 2.96 -5.12
CA TRP A 39 -2.20 1.92 -4.51
C TRP A 39 -2.19 1.98 -2.98
N ALA A 40 -1.00 2.05 -2.36
CA ALA A 40 -0.86 2.04 -0.91
C ALA A 40 -1.53 3.24 -0.26
N MET A 41 -1.38 4.45 -0.84
CA MET A 41 -2.03 5.65 -0.32
C MET A 41 -3.56 5.52 -0.36
N THR A 42 -4.12 5.05 -1.48
CA THR A 42 -5.57 4.87 -1.60
C THR A 42 -6.09 3.81 -0.63
N MET A 43 -5.45 2.64 -0.58
CA MET A 43 -5.90 1.54 0.27
C MET A 43 -5.75 1.85 1.76
N LEU A 44 -4.63 2.43 2.18
CA LEU A 44 -4.41 2.79 3.58
C LEU A 44 -5.40 3.88 4.01
N CYS A 45 -5.69 4.86 3.15
CA CYS A 45 -6.69 5.89 3.46
C CYS A 45 -8.10 5.28 3.63
N LEU A 46 -8.51 4.37 2.74
CA LEU A 46 -9.78 3.67 2.86
C LEU A 46 -9.84 2.82 4.13
N TYR A 47 -8.76 2.09 4.43
CA TYR A 47 -8.67 1.23 5.60
C TYR A 47 -8.81 2.02 6.90
N ILE A 48 -8.05 3.10 7.06
CA ILE A 48 -8.14 3.98 8.24
C ILE A 48 -9.56 4.55 8.39
N ARG A 49 -10.18 4.98 7.29
CA ARG A 49 -11.58 5.45 7.33
C ARG A 49 -12.54 4.37 7.81
N ILE A 50 -12.37 3.13 7.35
CA ILE A 50 -13.18 1.99 7.81
C ILE A 50 -12.95 1.76 9.31
N GLN A 51 -11.71 1.70 9.77
CA GLN A 51 -11.38 1.50 11.19
C GLN A 51 -12.00 2.61 12.06
N VAL A 52 -11.82 3.88 11.69
CA VAL A 52 -12.37 5.02 12.42
C VAL A 52 -13.89 5.01 12.42
N ASN A 53 -14.55 4.61 11.32
CA ASN A 53 -16.00 4.50 11.27
C ASN A 53 -16.55 3.40 12.19
N ILE A 54 -15.90 2.23 12.22
CA ILE A 54 -16.25 1.13 13.12
C ILE A 54 -16.12 1.59 14.57
N LEU A 55 -14.99 2.23 14.91
CA LEU A 55 -14.72 2.73 16.25
C LEU A 55 -15.68 3.86 16.66
N GLY A 56 -15.98 4.77 15.73
CA GLY A 56 -16.92 5.87 15.95
C GLY A 56 -18.34 5.38 16.19
N MET A 57 -18.77 4.33 15.49
CA MET A 57 -20.07 3.69 15.75
C MET A 57 -20.11 3.08 17.16
N HIS A 58 -19.04 2.38 17.57
CA HIS A 58 -18.96 1.80 18.91
C HIS A 58 -19.08 2.90 19.99
N LEU A 59 -18.29 3.97 19.86
CA LEU A 59 -18.30 5.08 20.81
C LEU A 59 -19.65 5.82 20.87
N TYR A 60 -20.32 5.97 19.71
CA TYR A 60 -21.66 6.57 19.65
C TYR A 60 -22.67 5.73 20.43
N VAL A 61 -22.65 4.41 20.23
CA VAL A 61 -23.53 3.47 20.95
C VAL A 61 -23.24 3.48 22.45
N ASP A 62 -21.97 3.51 22.85
CA ASP A 62 -21.57 3.59 24.26
C ASP A 62 -22.06 4.89 24.93
N THR A 63 -21.93 6.01 24.22
CA THR A 63 -22.41 7.31 24.70
C THR A 63 -23.93 7.33 24.83
N ALA A 64 -24.66 6.83 23.83
CA ALA A 64 -26.12 6.75 23.85
C ALA A 64 -26.63 5.83 24.97
N ARG A 65 -25.93 4.72 25.24
CA ARG A 65 -26.22 3.81 26.36
C ARG A 65 -25.91 4.46 27.71
N GLY A 66 -24.78 5.15 27.85
CA GLY A 66 -24.40 5.84 29.08
C GLY A 66 -25.37 6.97 29.47
N ILE A 67 -25.91 7.69 28.47
CA ILE A 67 -26.98 8.68 28.68
C ILE A 67 -28.27 7.99 29.15
N ARG A 68 -28.61 6.83 28.57
CA ARG A 68 -29.83 6.05 28.91
C ARG A 68 -29.73 5.32 30.25
N SER A 69 -28.56 4.83 30.64
CA SER A 69 -28.30 4.05 31.86
C SER A 69 -28.08 4.92 33.10
N SER A 70 -28.04 6.25 32.95
CA SER A 70 -28.12 7.18 34.09
C SER A 70 -29.44 7.07 34.87
N HIS A 71 -30.45 6.37 34.32
CA HIS A 71 -31.75 6.20 34.95
C HIS A 71 -32.02 4.79 35.52
N MET A 72 -31.31 3.73 35.11
CA MET A 72 -31.43 2.40 35.74
C MET A 72 -30.17 1.56 35.49
N LEU A 73 -29.61 1.06 36.59
CA LEU A 73 -28.68 -0.07 36.76
C LEU A 73 -27.61 -0.28 35.68
N LYS A 74 -26.37 -0.08 36.11
CA LYS A 74 -25.11 -0.37 35.39
C LYS A 74 -24.97 -1.87 35.15
N GLU A 75 -25.69 -2.40 34.16
CA GLU A 75 -25.42 -3.73 33.62
C GLU A 75 -24.15 -3.66 32.74
N GLU A 76 -23.36 -4.71 32.85
CA GLU A 76 -22.02 -4.94 32.30
C GLU A 76 -22.01 -4.88 30.76
N ALA A 77 -22.06 -3.66 30.20
CA ALA A 77 -21.71 -3.47 28.80
C ALA A 77 -20.18 -3.57 28.68
N GLU A 78 -19.70 -4.53 27.87
CA GLU A 78 -18.30 -4.61 27.41
C GLU A 78 -17.93 -3.28 26.74
N HIS A 79 -17.34 -2.39 27.52
CA HIS A 79 -16.72 -1.17 27.01
C HIS A 79 -15.39 -1.60 26.38
N ILE A 80 -15.24 -1.42 25.07
CA ILE A 80 -13.95 -1.57 24.40
C ILE A 80 -12.95 -0.64 25.11
N ASP A 81 -11.93 -1.19 25.75
CA ASP A 81 -10.98 -0.38 26.49
C ASP A 81 -10.11 0.44 25.51
N ARG A 82 -9.55 1.56 25.98
CA ARG A 82 -8.63 2.38 25.19
C ARG A 82 -7.48 1.55 24.61
N HIS A 83 -7.05 0.50 25.32
CA HIS A 83 -6.05 -0.43 24.82
C HIS A 83 -6.51 -1.16 23.55
N ASP A 84 -7.72 -1.74 23.57
CA ASP A 84 -8.29 -2.48 22.44
C ASP A 84 -8.51 -1.55 21.22
N GLN A 85 -8.90 -0.30 21.46
CA GLN A 85 -9.02 0.72 20.40
C GLN A 85 -7.68 1.01 19.73
N GLN A 86 -6.61 1.13 20.53
CA GLN A 86 -5.27 1.37 20.01
C GLN A 86 -4.74 0.16 19.25
N GLU A 87 -4.95 -1.06 19.78
CA GLU A 87 -4.56 -2.30 19.11
C GLU A 87 -5.29 -2.45 17.77
N PHE A 88 -6.59 -2.18 17.72
CA PHE A 88 -7.37 -2.23 16.49
C PHE A 88 -6.87 -1.23 15.43
N LEU A 89 -6.52 0.00 15.82
CA LEU A 89 -5.97 1.00 14.90
C LEU A 89 -4.56 0.64 14.44
N ALA A 90 -3.73 0.06 15.32
CA ALA A 90 -2.36 -0.37 15.01
C ALA A 90 -2.29 -1.45 13.91
N ILE A 91 -3.39 -2.15 13.62
CA ILE A 91 -3.47 -3.08 12.47
C ILE A 91 -3.14 -2.36 11.15
N ALA A 92 -3.32 -1.04 11.05
CA ALA A 92 -2.91 -0.27 9.86
C ALA A 92 -1.40 -0.34 9.58
N ASP A 93 -0.58 -0.58 10.61
CA ASP A 93 0.87 -0.74 10.47
C ASP A 93 1.27 -2.08 9.84
N TYR A 94 0.33 -3.03 9.71
CA TYR A 94 0.54 -4.33 9.08
C TYR A 94 1.12 -4.22 7.67
N LEU A 95 0.58 -3.31 6.87
CA LEU A 95 1.03 -3.08 5.50
C LEU A 95 2.52 -2.71 5.47
N THR A 96 2.95 -1.84 6.40
CA THR A 96 4.32 -1.34 6.46
C THR A 96 5.28 -2.39 7.02
N ASN A 97 4.85 -3.18 8.00
CA ASN A 97 5.72 -4.10 8.72
C ASN A 97 5.82 -5.50 8.08
N TYR A 98 4.77 -5.98 7.41
CA TYR A 98 4.69 -7.35 6.92
C TYR A 98 4.29 -7.44 5.44
N GLY A 99 3.44 -6.53 4.96
CA GLY A 99 2.98 -6.52 3.57
C GLY A 99 3.97 -5.92 2.57
N GLN A 100 4.87 -5.03 3.01
CA GLN A 100 5.64 -4.15 2.13
C GLN A 100 6.56 -4.88 1.15
N THR A 101 7.34 -5.86 1.61
CA THR A 101 8.35 -6.54 0.78
C THR A 101 7.71 -7.40 -0.30
N THR A 102 6.70 -8.18 0.06
CA THR A 102 5.94 -9.02 -0.87
C THR A 102 5.15 -8.17 -1.87
N LEU A 103 4.54 -7.08 -1.41
CA LEU A 103 3.84 -6.11 -2.25
C LEU A 103 4.77 -5.49 -3.29
N ILE A 104 5.97 -5.02 -2.87
CA ILE A 104 6.97 -4.46 -3.79
C ILE A 104 7.37 -5.49 -4.85
N SER A 105 7.66 -6.72 -4.44
CA SER A 105 8.07 -7.79 -5.35
C SER A 105 6.99 -8.07 -6.41
N ASN A 106 5.73 -8.18 -5.98
CA ASN A 106 4.62 -8.49 -6.88
C ASN A 106 4.30 -7.34 -7.83
N ILE A 107 4.25 -6.09 -7.36
CA ILE A 107 4.05 -4.94 -8.25
C ILE A 107 5.23 -4.81 -9.22
N GLN A 108 6.46 -5.07 -8.78
CA GLN A 108 7.62 -5.06 -9.68
C GLN A 108 7.52 -6.13 -10.78
N ALA A 109 7.05 -7.35 -10.44
CA ALA A 109 6.82 -8.39 -11.42
C ALA A 109 5.76 -7.97 -12.46
N MET A 110 4.66 -7.34 -12.03
CA MET A 110 3.63 -6.85 -12.95
C MET A 110 4.13 -5.67 -13.81
N ALA A 111 4.85 -4.73 -13.22
CA ALA A 111 5.47 -3.62 -13.95
C ALA A 111 6.45 -4.15 -15.01
N THR A 112 7.25 -5.16 -14.67
CA THR A 112 8.17 -5.81 -15.62
C THR A 112 7.41 -6.45 -16.78
N LYS A 113 6.31 -7.15 -16.49
CA LYS A 113 5.45 -7.75 -17.54
C LYS A 113 4.83 -6.71 -18.47
N VAL A 114 4.32 -5.61 -17.93
CA VAL A 114 3.65 -4.55 -18.71
C VAL A 114 4.64 -3.71 -19.52
N LEU A 115 5.83 -3.48 -18.97
CA LEU A 115 6.88 -2.70 -19.63
C LEU A 115 7.73 -3.55 -20.59
N ASN A 116 7.57 -4.87 -20.58
CA ASN A 116 8.28 -5.75 -21.51
C ASN A 116 7.94 -5.37 -22.96
N GLY A 117 8.96 -5.11 -23.75
CA GLY A 117 8.83 -4.67 -25.15
C GLY A 117 8.65 -3.17 -25.38
N LYS A 118 8.52 -2.33 -24.33
CA LYS A 118 8.54 -0.86 -24.49
C LYS A 118 9.98 -0.34 -24.38
N GLN A 119 10.51 0.30 -25.42
CA GLN A 119 11.89 0.80 -25.39
C GLN A 119 11.96 2.19 -24.78
N LEU A 120 13.11 2.53 -24.17
CA LEU A 120 13.41 3.90 -23.71
C LEU A 120 13.34 4.97 -24.81
N ARG A 121 13.50 4.56 -26.08
CA ARG A 121 13.51 5.46 -27.23
C ARG A 121 12.12 5.78 -27.78
N ASP A 122 11.10 5.02 -27.36
CA ASP A 122 9.75 5.23 -27.85
C ASP A 122 9.16 6.50 -27.23
N PRO A 123 8.48 7.36 -28.02
CA PRO A 123 7.86 8.55 -27.48
C PRO A 123 6.81 8.17 -26.44
N PHE A 124 7.01 8.63 -25.21
CA PHE A 124 6.15 8.29 -24.08
C PHE A 124 5.38 9.55 -23.66
N ASN A 125 4.11 9.64 -24.07
CA ASN A 125 3.27 10.79 -23.76
C ASN A 125 2.57 10.63 -22.38
N SER A 126 2.02 11.71 -21.85
CA SER A 126 1.37 11.71 -20.53
C SER A 126 0.19 10.72 -20.45
N THR A 127 -0.59 10.59 -21.52
CA THR A 127 -1.70 9.64 -21.61
C THR A 127 -1.21 8.20 -21.50
N THR A 128 -0.14 7.85 -22.23
CA THR A 128 0.49 6.52 -22.21
C THR A 128 1.08 6.19 -20.84
N VAL A 129 1.59 7.19 -20.10
CA VAL A 129 1.98 7.00 -18.69
C VAL A 129 0.78 6.60 -17.84
N GLY A 130 -0.30 7.37 -17.91
CA GLY A 130 -1.53 7.08 -17.16
C GLY A 130 -2.09 5.69 -17.48
N GLU A 131 -2.23 5.37 -18.77
CA GLU A 131 -2.69 4.06 -19.25
C GLU A 131 -1.78 2.92 -18.79
N THR A 132 -0.46 3.12 -18.81
CA THR A 132 0.50 2.10 -18.36
C THR A 132 0.38 1.87 -16.86
N ILE A 133 0.25 2.93 -16.05
CA ILE A 133 0.03 2.84 -14.60
C ILE A 133 -1.28 2.10 -14.31
N MET A 134 -2.37 2.49 -14.99
CA MET A 134 -3.68 1.85 -14.83
C MET A 134 -3.63 0.37 -15.21
N LYS A 135 -2.95 0.01 -16.30
CA LYS A 135 -2.79 -1.39 -16.71
C LYS A 135 -2.01 -2.22 -15.69
N ILE A 136 -0.97 -1.66 -15.07
CA ILE A 136 -0.25 -2.36 -14.00
C ILE A 136 -1.16 -2.56 -12.78
N LEU A 137 -1.92 -1.53 -12.39
CA LEU A 137 -2.87 -1.61 -11.28
C LEU A 137 -3.99 -2.63 -11.53
N ASP A 138 -4.55 -2.66 -12.74
CA ASP A 138 -5.61 -3.58 -13.14
C ASP A 138 -5.16 -5.04 -13.02
N ILE A 139 -3.98 -5.36 -13.58
CA ILE A 139 -3.38 -6.69 -13.48
C ILE A 139 -3.08 -7.06 -12.02
N PHE A 140 -2.59 -6.11 -11.22
CA PHE A 140 -2.31 -6.34 -9.81
C PHE A 140 -3.60 -6.62 -9.01
N MET A 141 -4.64 -5.81 -9.21
CA MET A 141 -5.92 -5.92 -8.49
C MET A 141 -6.72 -7.17 -8.90
N GLY A 142 -6.57 -7.64 -10.13
CA GLY A 142 -7.21 -8.88 -10.62
C GLY A 142 -6.79 -10.15 -9.87
N ILE A 143 -5.73 -10.10 -9.04
CA ILE A 143 -5.19 -11.27 -8.34
C ILE A 143 -6.04 -11.65 -7.10
N HIS A 144 -7.07 -10.87 -6.70
CA HIS A 144 -7.95 -11.10 -5.53
C HIS A 144 -7.27 -11.25 -4.15
N HIS A 145 -5.96 -11.45 -4.08
CA HIS A 145 -5.18 -11.60 -2.84
C HIS A 145 -4.60 -10.28 -2.34
N TRP A 146 -4.96 -9.14 -2.95
CA TRP A 146 -4.43 -7.84 -2.54
C TRP A 146 -4.83 -7.45 -1.10
N VAL A 147 -5.95 -8.01 -0.60
CA VAL A 147 -6.45 -7.78 0.76
C VAL A 147 -5.47 -8.31 1.81
N THR A 148 -4.74 -9.39 1.51
CA THR A 148 -3.79 -10.01 2.47
C THR A 148 -2.57 -9.15 2.74
N TYR A 149 -2.31 -8.10 1.94
CA TYR A 149 -1.28 -7.10 2.24
C TYR A 149 -1.73 -6.07 3.27
N LEU A 150 -3.03 -5.90 3.45
CA LEU A 150 -3.62 -4.86 4.29
C LEU A 150 -4.21 -5.44 5.57
N VAL A 151 -4.81 -6.63 5.50
CA VAL A 151 -5.50 -7.28 6.61
C VAL A 151 -4.79 -8.60 6.93
N PRO A 152 -4.33 -8.82 8.17
CA PRO A 152 -3.75 -10.09 8.58
C PRO A 152 -4.81 -11.20 8.53
N GLU A 153 -4.42 -12.38 8.00
CA GLU A 153 -5.31 -13.55 7.93
C GLU A 153 -5.69 -14.09 9.33
N ASN A 154 -4.85 -13.86 10.33
CA ASN A 154 -5.11 -14.21 11.74
C ASN A 154 -4.66 -13.07 12.66
N VAL A 155 -5.62 -12.40 13.30
CA VAL A 155 -5.36 -11.31 14.28
C VAL A 155 -4.57 -11.83 15.50
N VAL A 156 -4.71 -13.12 15.83
CA VAL A 156 -4.08 -13.76 16.99
C VAL A 156 -2.57 -13.95 16.84
N SER A 157 -2.03 -13.88 15.62
CA SER A 157 -0.59 -14.07 15.35
C SER A 157 0.24 -12.80 15.48
N TYR A 158 -0.39 -11.67 15.82
CA TYR A 158 0.23 -10.36 15.88
C TYR A 158 0.43 -9.95 17.35
N LYS A 159 1.34 -10.64 18.04
CA LYS A 159 1.85 -10.29 19.38
C LYS A 159 3.37 -10.37 19.39
#